data_AF-K0Z0S5-F1
#
_entry.id   AF-K0Z0S5-F1
#
_cell.length_a   1.000
_cell.length_b   1.000
_cell.length_c   1.000
_cell.angle_alpha   90.00
_cell.angle_beta   90.00
_cell.angle_gamma   90.00
#
_symmetry.space_group_name_H-M   'P 1'
#
loop_
_entity.id
_entity.type
_entity.pdbx_description
1 polymer ?
#
loop_
_entity_poly.entity_id
_entity_poly.type
_entity_poly.pdbx_seq_one_letter_code
_entity_poly.pdbx_strand_id
1 'polypeptide(L)' 'MDNELAPVESLSYEQARDELVQIVKQLESGQAPLETTLSQWERGEALAGHCKQILDVAASRLDKAEARAQ' A
#
# COMPACT_ATOMS: atom_id res chain seq x y z
N MET A 1 14.32 -3.46 19.46
CA MET A 1 14.14 -4.50 18.43
C MET A 1 13.57 -3.78 17.24
N ASP A 2 14.43 -3.51 16.27
CA ASP A 2 14.13 -2.83 15.01
C ASP A 2 12.95 -3.51 14.33
N ASN A 3 11.89 -2.74 14.13
CA ASN A 3 10.68 -3.18 13.45
C ASN A 3 10.97 -3.16 11.94
N GLU A 4 11.74 -4.14 11.46
CA GLU A 4 11.89 -4.41 10.02
C GLU A 4 10.54 -4.87 9.47
N LEU A 5 9.77 -3.91 8.96
CA LEU A 5 8.57 -4.17 8.19
C LEU A 5 8.95 -4.97 6.95
N ALA A 6 8.09 -5.92 6.57
CA ALA A 6 8.28 -6.65 5.33
C ALA A 6 8.32 -5.67 4.14
N PRO A 7 9.16 -5.93 3.12
CA PRO A 7 9.17 -5.14 1.89
C PRO A 7 7.75 -5.03 1.31
N VAL A 8 7.32 -3.83 0.87
CA VAL A 8 5.94 -3.63 0.36
C VAL A 8 5.60 -4.61 -0.77
N GLU A 9 6.60 -4.94 -1.57
CA GLU A 9 6.50 -5.80 -2.74
C GLU A 9 6.09 -7.25 -2.40
N SER A 10 6.33 -7.69 -1.16
CA SER A 10 5.96 -9.04 -0.70
C SER A 10 4.57 -9.12 -0.10
N LEU A 11 3.88 -7.98 0.08
CA LEU A 11 2.56 -7.93 0.69
C LEU A 11 1.46 -8.28 -0.31
N SER A 12 0.42 -8.95 0.17
CA SER A 12 -0.85 -9.04 -0.55
C SER A 12 -1.55 -7.68 -0.58
N TYR A 13 -2.53 -7.52 -1.48
CA TYR A 13 -3.34 -6.30 -1.54
C TYR A 13 -3.99 -5.97 -0.19
N GLU A 14 -4.59 -6.97 0.47
CA GLU A 14 -5.30 -6.77 1.73
C GLU A 14 -4.33 -6.39 2.86
N GLN A 15 -3.16 -7.03 2.91
CA GLN A 15 -2.12 -6.69 3.89
C GLN A 15 -1.60 -5.27 3.68
N ALA A 16 -1.30 -4.89 2.44
CA ALA A 16 -0.80 -3.56 2.11
C ALA A 16 -1.85 -2.47 2.41
N ARG A 17 -3.13 -2.73 2.07
CA ARG A 17 -4.24 -1.84 2.37
C ARG A 17 -4.43 -1.66 3.87
N ASP A 18 -4.44 -2.76 4.62
CA ASP A 18 -4.69 -2.71 6.06
C ASP A 18 -3.57 -1.98 6.79
N GLU A 19 -2.31 -2.19 6.39
CA GLU A 19 -1.15 -1.43 6.90
C GLU A 19 -1.27 0.07 6.56
N LEU A 20 -1.62 0.40 5.32
CA LEU A 20 -1.82 1.79 4.89
C LEU A 20 -2.91 2.49 5.72
N VAL A 21 -4.02 1.81 6.01
CA VAL A 21 -5.08 2.35 6.87
C VAL A 21 -4.57 2.63 8.29
N GLN A 22 -3.70 1.78 8.85
CA GLN A 22 -3.12 2.05 10.17
C GLN A 22 -2.19 3.26 10.16
N ILE A 23 -1.36 3.39 9.12
CA ILE A 23 -0.45 4.51 8.93
C ILE A 23 -1.25 5.82 8.83
N VAL A 24 -2.27 5.88 7.99
CA VAL A 24 -3.12 7.07 7.83
C VAL A 24 -3.73 7.48 9.17
N LYS A 25 -4.28 6.52 9.93
CA LYS A 25 -4.83 6.79 11.27
C LYS A 25 -3.80 7.36 12.23
N GLN A 26 -2.55 6.89 12.18
CA GLN A 26 -1.47 7.39 13.03
C GLN A 26 -1.04 8.80 12.62
N LEU A 27 -0.93 9.08 11.33
CA LEU A 27 -0.64 10.41 10.81
C LEU A 27 -1.73 11.42 11.19
N GLU A 28 -3.01 11.05 11.02
CA GLU A 28 -4.17 11.87 11.39
C GLU A 28 -4.24 12.16 12.89
N SER A 29 -3.71 11.27 13.73
CA SER A 29 -3.68 11.48 15.18
C SER A 29 -2.76 12.63 15.61
N GLY A 30 -1.79 13.02 14.77
CA GLY A 30 -0.87 14.13 15.02
C GLY A 30 0.03 13.99 16.26
N GLN A 31 0.12 12.80 16.86
CA GLN A 31 0.79 12.59 18.14
C GLN A 31 2.24 12.09 18.02
N ALA A 32 2.72 11.81 16.81
CA ALA A 32 4.05 11.28 16.58
C ALA A 32 5.10 12.39 16.33
N PRO A 33 6.37 12.17 16.70
CA PRO A 33 7.48 13.05 16.31
C PRO A 33 7.57 13.22 14.78
N LEU A 34 8.17 14.33 14.33
CA LEU A 34 8.33 14.62 12.90
C LEU A 34 9.06 13.50 12.15
N GLU A 35 10.17 13.00 12.67
CA GLU A 35 10.93 11.91 12.03
C GLU A 35 10.08 10.65 11.86
N THR A 36 9.32 10.27 12.90
CA THR A 36 8.40 9.13 12.84
C THR A 36 7.27 9.36 11.83
N THR A 37 6.73 10.57 11.79
CA THR A 37 5.67 10.98 10.84
C THR A 37 6.18 10.90 9.40
N LEU A 38 7.43 11.32 9.14
CA LEU A 38 8.05 11.23 7.83
C LEU A 38 8.25 9.77 7.40
N SER A 39 8.80 8.91 8.26
CA SER A 39 8.96 7.48 7.93
C SER A 39 7.62 6.78 7.69
N GLN A 40 6.58 7.13 8.47
CA GLN A 40 5.22 6.64 8.25
C GLN A 40 4.66 7.11 6.90
N TRP A 41 4.88 8.36 6.52
CA TRP A 41 4.46 8.89 5.23
C TRP A 41 5.15 8.19 4.07
N GLU A 42 6.48 8.01 4.11
CA GLU A 42 7.24 7.31 3.07
C GLU A 42 6.76 5.86 2.90
N ARG A 43 6.51 5.17 4.01
CA ARG A 43 5.93 3.82 3.99
C ARG A 43 4.51 3.82 3.42
N GLY A 44 3.69 4.80 3.78
CA GLY A 44 2.34 4.98 3.26
C GLY A 44 2.33 5.15 1.74
N GLU A 45 3.21 6.00 1.20
CA GLU A 45 3.34 6.20 -0.25
C GLU A 45 3.75 4.91 -0.97
N ALA A 46 4.71 4.16 -0.40
CA ALA A 46 5.14 2.88 -0.95
C ALA A 46 3.99 1.84 -0.99
N LEU A 47 3.19 1.77 0.08
CA LEU A 47 2.03 0.87 0.16
C LEU A 47 0.93 1.27 -0.83
N ALA A 48 0.63 2.56 -0.95
CA ALA A 48 -0.34 3.08 -1.90
C ALA A 48 0.08 2.76 -3.35
N GLY A 49 1.37 2.95 -3.67
CA GLY A 49 1.96 2.57 -4.96
C GLY A 49 1.77 1.08 -5.26
N HIS A 50 2.11 0.21 -4.31
CA HIS A 50 1.96 -1.23 -4.46
C HIS A 50 0.49 -1.65 -4.66
N CYS A 51 -0.42 -1.09 -3.87
CA CYS A 51 -1.86 -1.35 -4.02
C CYS A 51 -2.36 -0.99 -5.42
N LYS A 52 -1.94 0.17 -5.93
CA LYS A 52 -2.27 0.60 -7.29
C LYS A 52 -1.73 -0.38 -8.34
N GLN A 53 -0.47 -0.80 -8.23
CA GLN A 53 0.12 -1.75 -9.17
C GLN A 53 -0.64 -3.08 -9.22
N ILE A 54 -1.07 -3.62 -8.07
CA ILE A 54 -1.88 -4.84 -8.03
C ILE A 54 -3.22 -4.63 -8.76
N LEU A 55 -3.90 -3.52 -8.50
CA LEU A 55 -5.18 -3.20 -9.13
C LEU A 55 -5.05 -3.00 -10.64
N ASP A 56 -4.00 -2.32 -11.09
CA ASP A 56 -3.71 -2.10 -12.52
C ASP A 56 -3.50 -3.43 -13.25
N VAL A 57 -2.76 -4.38 -12.64
CA VAL A 57 -2.58 -5.73 -13.18
C VAL A 57 -3.90 -6.48 -13.25
N ALA A 58 -4.73 -6.38 -12.20
CA ALA A 58 -6.05 -7.02 -12.17
C ALA A 58 -6.97 -6.47 -13.27
N ALA A 59 -7.03 -5.14 -13.42
CA ALA A 59 -7.80 -4.47 -14.46
C ALA A 59 -7.35 -4.89 -15.86
N SER A 60 -6.03 -4.89 -16.13
CA SER A 60 -5.50 -5.33 -17.43
C SER A 60 -5.86 -6.79 -17.79
N ARG A 61 -6.00 -7.66 -16.78
CA ARG A 61 -6.44 -9.05 -17.00
C ARG A 61 -7.91 -9.12 -17.38
N LEU A 62 -8.76 -8.26 -16.80
CA LEU A 62 -10.18 -8.17 -17.14
C LEU A 62 -10.35 -7.67 -18.58
N ASP A 63 -9.68 -6.57 -18.95
CA ASP A 63 -9.74 -6.01 -20.31
C ASP A 63 -9.36 -7.06 -21.37
N LYS A 64 -8.30 -7.84 -21.11
CA LYS A 64 -7.86 -8.92 -22.01
C LYS A 64 -8.85 -10.08 -22.08
N ALA A 65 -9.56 -10.38 -20.99
CA ALA A 65 -10.58 -11.41 -20.99
C ALA A 65 -11.82 -10.97 -21.79
N GLU A 66 -12.23 -9.71 -21.63
CA GLU A 66 -13.34 -9.11 -22.38
C GLU A 66 -13.04 -9.03 -23.88
N ALA A 67 -11.82 -8.67 -24.27
CA ALA A 67 -11.40 -8.61 -25.67
C ALA A 67 -11.35 -9.98 -26.36
N ARG A 68 -11.14 -11.07 -25.61
CA ARG A 68 -11.14 -12.46 -26.15
C ARG A 68 -12.55 -13.04 -26.28
N ALA A 69 -13.51 -12.50 -25.54
CA ALA A 69 -14.90 -12.95 -25.55
C ALA A 69 -15.72 -12.31 -26.69
N GLN A 70 -15.16 -11.31 -27.36
CA GLN A 70 -15.70 -10.63 -28.55
C GLN A 70 -15.12 -11.25 -29.83
#